data_AF-A0A060SCH4-F1
#
_entry.id   AF-A0A060SCH4-F1
#
_cell.length_a   1.000
_cell.length_b   1.000
_cell.length_c   1.000
_cell.angle_alpha   90.00
_cell.angle_beta   90.00
_cell.angle_gamma   90.00
#
_symmetry.space_group_name_H-M   'P 1'
#
loop_
_entity.id
_entity.type
_entity.pdbx_description
1 polymer ?
#
loop_
_entity_poly.entity_id
_entity_poly.type
_entity_poly.pdbx_seq_one_letter_code
_entity_poly.pdbx_strand_id
1 'polypeptide(L)'
;MDVKTAFPNGDLEEEIYMEQPEGWVVRGKEDYVCLLKKAIYGLKQASRQWNLKIHKSLLDLGFTRSYSDVGVYVYWRQGGDKVTIVILYVDDLLLLGDDRKHIKQIKDALKKQYKMTDLGTVKRFLGLRISHDRTIRRIEIDQEEYIQSIIERFDMADCKPAHTPLPAGAVLESSKQPEPASDSFRQRYQSLIGSLLYAALGTHPDIDFAVNKLSKYNLNPSEVHWHYAKYVLCYLQGTKQLHLRYDGASNDGLLSYSDSDWAEDRDDCKSITGFIFLMAGGAISWASRRQQTISLSSTEAEYKAASDTCRQILWLRTFGDELGDDMSRPTPMCLDNQGSIFLGVNPVVDRRTKHIDVRHHYIREQIELGKVEVFFVATEDQLADPLTKNVPFSIVERFRDGVGLVDLTA
;
A
#
# COMPACT_ATOMS: atom_id res chain seq x y z
N MET A 1 10.52 -18.06 -2.57
CA MET A 1 10.28 -19.33 -3.30
C MET A 1 9.47 -18.94 -4.51
N ASP A 2 9.89 -19.33 -5.71
CA ASP A 2 9.28 -18.90 -6.98
C ASP A 2 8.77 -20.13 -7.74
N VAL A 3 7.49 -20.14 -8.13
CA VAL A 3 6.88 -21.24 -8.88
C VAL A 3 7.08 -21.02 -10.37
N LYS A 4 7.80 -21.94 -11.01
CA LYS A 4 7.93 -21.92 -12.47
C LYS A 4 6.59 -22.24 -13.10
N THR A 5 6.14 -21.36 -13.99
CA THR A 5 4.89 -21.51 -14.73
C THR A 5 3.72 -21.84 -13.81
N ALA A 6 3.36 -20.91 -12.92
CA ALA A 6 2.34 -21.12 -11.89
C ALA A 6 0.98 -21.60 -12.45
N PHE A 7 0.45 -20.93 -13.48
CA PHE A 7 -0.89 -21.20 -13.99
C PHE A 7 -1.11 -22.63 -14.51
N PRO A 8 -0.18 -23.22 -15.29
CA PRO A 8 -0.25 -24.64 -15.70
C PRO A 8 -0.39 -25.68 -14.59
N ASN A 9 -0.16 -25.33 -13.33
CA ASN A 9 -0.40 -26.23 -12.20
C ASN A 9 -1.88 -26.26 -11.78
N GLY A 10 -2.66 -25.24 -12.15
CA GLY A 10 -4.09 -25.14 -11.88
C GLY A 10 -4.91 -26.14 -12.70
N ASP A 11 -5.82 -26.84 -12.03
CA ASP A 11 -6.78 -27.75 -12.65
C ASP A 11 -7.94 -26.92 -13.25
N LEU A 12 -8.39 -27.25 -14.46
CA LEU A 12 -9.58 -26.62 -15.06
C LEU A 12 -10.84 -27.37 -14.61
N GLU A 13 -11.85 -26.64 -14.17
CA GLU A 13 -13.18 -27.18 -13.85
C GLU A 13 -14.07 -27.15 -15.11
N GLU A 14 -13.87 -26.15 -15.96
CA GLU A 14 -14.60 -25.96 -17.20
C GLU A 14 -13.95 -26.70 -18.38
N GLU A 15 -14.80 -27.16 -19.31
CA GLU A 15 -14.34 -27.74 -20.57
C GLU A 15 -14.05 -26.62 -21.57
N ILE A 16 -12.77 -26.40 -21.88
CA ILE A 16 -12.32 -25.31 -22.74
C ILE A 16 -11.52 -25.87 -23.90
N TYR A 17 -11.89 -25.43 -25.10
CA TYR A 17 -11.21 -25.76 -26.34
C TYR A 17 -10.42 -24.55 -26.83
N MET A 18 -9.23 -24.79 -27.39
CA MET A 18 -8.47 -23.78 -28.12
C MET A 18 -8.15 -24.28 -29.54
N GLU A 19 -8.02 -23.35 -30.47
CA GLU A 19 -7.42 -23.66 -31.77
C GLU A 19 -6.00 -24.21 -31.59
N GLN A 20 -5.58 -25.05 -32.53
CA GLN A 20 -4.22 -25.58 -32.51
C GLN A 20 -3.21 -24.42 -32.57
N PRO A 21 -2.20 -24.39 -31.68
CA PRO A 21 -1.23 -23.32 -31.67
C PRO A 21 -0.42 -23.29 -32.97
N GLU A 22 -0.05 -22.10 -33.41
CA GLU A 22 0.75 -21.89 -34.60
C GLU A 22 2.05 -22.72 -34.55
N GLY A 23 2.37 -23.41 -35.64
CA GLY A 23 3.52 -24.32 -35.73
C GLY A 23 3.31 -25.74 -35.17
N TRP A 24 2.15 -26.02 -34.55
CA TRP A 24 1.80 -27.35 -34.01
C TRP A 24 0.54 -27.96 -34.64
N VAL A 25 0.04 -27.34 -35.70
CA VAL A 25 -1.13 -27.83 -36.44
C VAL A 25 -0.82 -29.20 -37.04
N VAL A 26 -1.64 -30.19 -36.72
CA VAL A 26 -1.48 -31.56 -37.24
C VAL A 26 -1.99 -31.61 -38.68
N ARG A 27 -1.10 -31.96 -39.61
CA ARG A 27 -1.44 -32.07 -41.04
C ARG A 27 -2.59 -33.05 -41.27
N GLY A 28 -3.60 -32.62 -42.02
CA GLY A 28 -4.84 -33.38 -42.29
C GLY A 28 -5.87 -33.35 -41.16
N LYS A 29 -5.64 -32.52 -40.12
CA LYS A 29 -6.56 -32.29 -38.99
C LYS A 29 -6.57 -30.80 -38.63
N GLU A 30 -6.45 -29.92 -39.62
CA GLU A 30 -6.33 -28.48 -39.44
C GLU A 30 -7.56 -27.87 -38.74
N ASP A 31 -8.72 -28.52 -38.88
CA ASP A 31 -10.01 -28.15 -38.29
C ASP A 31 -10.20 -28.64 -36.84
N TYR A 32 -9.26 -29.40 -36.29
CA TYR A 32 -9.35 -29.91 -34.92
C TYR A 32 -9.01 -28.82 -33.90
N VAL A 33 -9.60 -28.95 -32.72
CA VAL A 33 -9.32 -28.11 -31.55
C VAL A 33 -8.67 -28.92 -30.43
N CYS A 34 -7.86 -28.26 -29.61
CA CYS A 34 -7.25 -28.85 -28.42
C CYS A 34 -8.17 -28.67 -27.22
N LEU A 35 -8.51 -29.76 -26.54
CA LEU A 35 -9.14 -29.71 -25.22
C LEU A 35 -8.07 -29.38 -24.16
N LEU A 36 -8.22 -28.25 -23.49
CA LEU A 36 -7.33 -27.84 -22.41
C LEU A 36 -7.57 -28.68 -21.16
N LYS A 37 -6.50 -29.31 -20.66
CA LYS A 37 -6.53 -30.12 -19.42
C LYS A 37 -6.04 -29.34 -18.19
N LYS A 38 -5.34 -28.23 -18.40
CA LYS A 38 -4.73 -27.37 -17.37
C LYS A 38 -4.92 -25.91 -17.74
N ALA A 39 -4.90 -25.04 -16.74
CA ALA A 39 -4.98 -23.61 -16.97
C ALA A 39 -3.72 -23.09 -17.68
N ILE A 40 -3.88 -22.37 -18.78
CA ILE A 40 -2.77 -21.71 -19.48
C ILE A 40 -2.83 -20.20 -19.32
N TYR A 41 -1.71 -19.52 -19.57
CA TYR A 41 -1.65 -18.06 -19.59
C TYR A 41 -2.65 -17.50 -20.62
N GLY A 42 -3.33 -16.41 -20.24
CA GLY A 42 -4.37 -15.76 -21.06
C GLY A 42 -5.80 -16.22 -20.75
N LEU A 43 -6.00 -17.36 -20.08
CA LEU A 43 -7.33 -17.75 -19.61
C LEU A 43 -7.76 -16.88 -18.43
N LYS A 44 -9.02 -16.42 -18.45
CA LYS A 44 -9.60 -15.56 -17.40
C LYS A 44 -9.57 -16.22 -16.01
N GLN A 45 -9.72 -17.53 -15.96
CA GLN A 45 -9.76 -18.32 -14.73
C GLN A 45 -8.40 -18.88 -14.28
N ALA A 46 -7.33 -18.69 -15.06
CA ALA A 46 -6.04 -19.33 -14.79
C ALA A 46 -5.45 -18.97 -13.42
N SER A 47 -5.47 -17.68 -13.06
CA SER A 47 -4.98 -17.19 -11.78
C SER A 47 -5.79 -17.76 -10.61
N ARG A 48 -7.12 -17.83 -10.75
CA ARG A 48 -8.02 -18.40 -9.75
C ARG A 48 -7.75 -19.89 -9.53
N GLN A 49 -7.64 -20.67 -10.61
CA GLN A 49 -7.41 -22.12 -10.50
C GLN A 49 -6.05 -22.44 -9.89
N TRP A 50 -5.02 -21.64 -10.21
CA TRP A 50 -3.75 -21.71 -9.52
C TRP A 50 -3.89 -21.39 -8.02
N ASN A 51 -4.56 -20.30 -7.68
CA ASN A 51 -4.76 -19.90 -6.28
C ASN A 51 -5.49 -20.99 -5.46
N LEU A 52 -6.54 -21.61 -6.01
CA LEU A 52 -7.24 -22.71 -5.36
C LEU A 52 -6.33 -23.93 -5.12
N LYS A 53 -5.48 -24.24 -6.10
CA LYS A 53 -4.54 -25.37 -6.02
C LYS A 53 -3.50 -25.17 -4.92
N ILE A 54 -2.83 -24.01 -4.91
CA ILE A 54 -1.80 -23.71 -3.91
C ILE A 54 -2.41 -23.49 -2.52
N HIS A 55 -3.61 -22.90 -2.45
CA HIS A 55 -4.37 -22.76 -1.21
C HIS A 55 -4.59 -24.11 -0.54
N LYS A 56 -5.15 -25.09 -1.28
CA LYS A 56 -5.35 -26.45 -0.78
C LYS A 56 -4.05 -27.07 -0.28
N SER A 57 -2.96 -26.88 -1.03
CA SER A 57 -1.65 -27.42 -0.67
C SER A 57 -1.10 -26.84 0.63
N LEU A 58 -1.29 -25.54 0.87
CA LEU A 58 -0.90 -24.90 2.12
C LEU A 58 -1.77 -25.36 3.30
N LEU A 59 -3.07 -25.56 3.09
CA LEU A 59 -3.96 -26.16 4.10
C LEU A 59 -3.53 -27.59 4.44
N ASP A 60 -3.21 -28.41 3.45
CA ASP A 60 -2.73 -29.79 3.64
C ASP A 60 -1.37 -29.82 4.39
N LEU A 61 -0.59 -28.74 4.31
CA LEU A 61 0.64 -28.53 5.09
C LEU A 61 0.38 -27.98 6.51
N GLY A 62 -0.87 -27.81 6.90
CA GLY A 62 -1.30 -27.39 8.24
C GLY A 62 -1.41 -25.88 8.44
N PHE A 63 -1.26 -25.07 7.39
CA PHE A 63 -1.47 -23.63 7.50
C PHE A 63 -2.95 -23.27 7.59
N THR A 64 -3.24 -22.16 8.26
CA THR A 64 -4.54 -21.49 8.23
C THR A 64 -4.39 -20.21 7.41
N ARG A 65 -5.36 -19.92 6.54
CA ARG A 65 -5.38 -18.67 5.78
C ARG A 65 -5.89 -17.53 6.67
N SER A 66 -5.20 -16.39 6.65
CA SER A 66 -5.64 -15.15 7.28
C SER A 66 -7.00 -14.74 6.72
N TYR A 67 -7.87 -14.23 7.61
CA TYR A 67 -9.16 -13.68 7.20
C TYR A 67 -8.98 -12.25 6.69
N SER A 68 -8.08 -11.51 7.32
CA SER A 68 -7.75 -10.13 6.98
C SER A 68 -7.07 -10.00 5.61
N ASP A 69 -6.18 -10.94 5.24
CA ASP A 69 -5.53 -11.02 3.92
C ASP A 69 -5.45 -12.47 3.39
N VAL A 70 -6.15 -12.75 2.30
CA VAL A 70 -6.24 -14.10 1.70
C VAL A 70 -4.93 -14.58 1.05
N GLY A 71 -3.94 -13.70 0.87
CA GLY A 71 -2.58 -14.03 0.45
C GLY A 71 -1.68 -14.49 1.60
N VAL A 72 -2.11 -14.33 2.85
CA VAL A 72 -1.29 -14.66 4.03
C VAL A 72 -1.77 -15.95 4.69
N TYR A 73 -0.82 -16.82 5.01
CA TYR A 73 -1.05 -18.11 5.64
C TYR A 73 -0.17 -18.22 6.87
N VAL A 74 -0.76 -18.67 7.98
CA VAL A 74 -0.10 -18.78 9.28
C VAL A 74 -0.16 -20.21 9.78
N TYR A 75 0.98 -20.73 10.21
CA TYR A 75 1.11 -22.00 10.89
C TYR A 75 1.62 -21.75 12.29
N TRP A 76 0.88 -22.23 13.28
CA TRP A 76 1.28 -22.27 14.68
C TRP A 76 1.66 -23.69 15.05
N ARG A 77 2.87 -23.89 15.57
CA ARG A 77 3.29 -25.19 16.10
C ARG A 77 2.40 -25.56 17.29
N GLN A 78 2.16 -26.86 17.48
CA GLN A 78 1.51 -27.35 18.70
C GLN A 78 2.23 -26.82 19.95
N GLY A 79 1.50 -26.08 20.79
CA GLY A 79 2.04 -25.37 21.95
C GLY A 79 2.11 -23.84 21.78
N GLY A 80 1.95 -23.32 20.55
CA GLY A 80 1.88 -21.88 20.27
C GLY A 80 3.22 -21.13 20.37
N ASP A 81 4.34 -21.85 20.50
CA ASP A 81 5.67 -21.28 20.75
C ASP A 81 6.44 -20.89 19.48
N LYS A 82 6.02 -21.43 18.33
CA LYS A 82 6.67 -21.24 17.03
C LYS A 82 5.66 -20.89 15.95
N VAL A 83 6.04 -19.95 15.08
CA VAL A 83 5.21 -19.46 13.99
C VAL A 83 5.94 -19.57 12.66
N THR A 84 5.20 -19.94 11.62
CA THR A 84 5.65 -19.84 10.23
C THR A 84 4.56 -19.13 9.44
N ILE A 85 4.95 -18.10 8.70
CA ILE A 85 4.06 -17.29 7.87
C ILE A 85 4.48 -17.47 6.42
N VAL A 86 3.51 -17.66 5.53
CA VAL A 86 3.69 -17.66 4.08
C VAL A 86 2.90 -16.50 3.51
N ILE A 87 3.58 -15.58 2.84
CA ILE A 87 2.95 -14.56 2.01
C ILE A 87 3.00 -15.04 0.56
N LEU A 88 1.83 -15.25 -0.02
CA LEU A 88 1.64 -15.74 -1.39
C LEU A 88 1.20 -14.59 -2.28
N TYR A 89 1.96 -14.34 -3.34
CA TYR A 89 1.58 -13.45 -4.42
C TYR A 89 1.81 -14.13 -5.77
N VAL A 90 0.73 -14.64 -6.36
CA VAL A 90 0.78 -15.39 -7.64
C VAL A 90 1.81 -16.54 -7.56
N ASP A 91 2.96 -16.41 -8.20
CA ASP A 91 4.07 -17.37 -8.28
C ASP A 91 5.11 -17.19 -7.16
N ASP A 92 5.15 -16.03 -6.52
CA ASP A 92 6.05 -15.71 -5.43
C ASP A 92 5.50 -16.14 -4.06
N LEU A 93 6.32 -16.86 -3.30
CA LEU A 93 6.07 -17.24 -1.92
C LEU A 93 7.21 -16.74 -1.03
N LEU A 94 6.90 -15.82 -0.12
CA LEU A 94 7.79 -15.38 0.94
C LEU A 94 7.49 -16.17 2.22
N LEU A 95 8.50 -16.85 2.77
CA LEU A 95 8.38 -17.64 3.99
C LEU A 95 9.13 -16.94 5.12
N LEU A 96 8.42 -16.68 6.21
CA LEU A 96 8.91 -16.04 7.42
C LEU A 96 8.63 -16.96 8.61
N GLY A 97 9.44 -16.88 9.67
CA GLY A 97 9.22 -17.70 10.86
C GLY A 97 10.49 -17.89 11.69
N ASP A 98 10.28 -18.42 12.88
CA ASP A 98 11.30 -18.56 13.90
C ASP A 98 11.78 -20.02 14.10
N ASP A 99 11.22 -20.96 13.31
CA ASP A 99 11.71 -22.33 13.16
C ASP A 99 12.25 -22.58 11.74
N ARG A 100 13.58 -22.49 11.60
CA ARG A 100 14.27 -22.76 10.33
C ARG A 100 14.12 -24.19 9.83
N LYS A 101 13.94 -25.17 10.73
CA LYS A 101 13.75 -26.58 10.34
C LYS A 101 12.38 -26.75 9.71
N HIS A 102 11.35 -26.18 10.33
CA HIS A 102 10.00 -26.17 9.77
C HIS A 102 9.95 -25.46 8.42
N ILE A 103 10.55 -24.26 8.28
CA ILE A 103 10.63 -23.56 6.99
C ILE A 103 11.28 -24.44 5.91
N LYS A 104 12.36 -25.16 6.23
CA LYS A 104 13.00 -26.08 5.28
C LYS A 104 12.06 -27.23 4.88
N GLN A 105 11.35 -27.83 5.84
CA GLN A 105 10.38 -28.90 5.56
C GLN A 105 9.27 -28.42 4.62
N ILE A 106 8.72 -27.22 4.85
CA ILE A 106 7.71 -26.63 3.98
C ILE A 106 8.27 -26.38 2.57
N LYS A 107 9.48 -25.81 2.45
CA LYS A 107 10.14 -25.63 1.16
C LYS A 107 10.32 -26.95 0.40
N ASP A 108 10.77 -27.99 1.10
CA ASP A 108 10.99 -29.32 0.51
C ASP A 108 9.67 -29.98 0.09
N ALA A 109 8.60 -29.81 0.87
CA ALA A 109 7.26 -30.32 0.53
C ALA A 109 6.69 -29.62 -0.71
N LEU A 110 6.80 -28.29 -0.78
CA LEU A 110 6.36 -27.52 -1.93
C LEU A 110 7.15 -27.87 -3.20
N LYS A 111 8.48 -28.05 -3.11
CA LYS A 111 9.32 -28.49 -4.24
C LYS A 111 8.99 -29.89 -4.75
N LYS A 112 8.42 -30.77 -3.92
CA LYS A 112 7.94 -32.09 -4.35
C LYS A 112 6.65 -31.98 -5.17
N GLN A 113 5.80 -31.00 -4.87
CA GLN A 113 4.52 -30.81 -5.55
C GLN A 113 4.65 -29.92 -6.80
N TYR A 114 5.52 -28.92 -6.76
CA TYR A 114 5.65 -27.89 -7.78
C TYR A 114 7.09 -27.71 -8.21
N LYS A 115 7.28 -27.38 -9.50
CA LYS A 115 8.59 -26.98 -10.02
C LYS A 115 8.90 -25.57 -9.51
N MET A 116 9.72 -25.46 -8.47
CA MET A 116 10.03 -24.18 -7.81
C MET A 116 11.52 -23.91 -7.68
N THR A 117 11.87 -22.63 -7.64
CA THR A 117 13.21 -22.15 -7.33
C THR A 117 13.25 -21.57 -5.91
N ASP A 118 14.26 -21.94 -5.13
CA ASP A 118 14.54 -21.27 -3.85
C ASP A 118 15.57 -20.17 -4.07
N LEU A 119 15.15 -18.93 -3.91
CA LEU A 119 16.01 -17.74 -4.06
C LEU A 119 16.82 -17.45 -2.78
N GLY A 120 16.70 -18.29 -1.75
CA GLY A 120 17.44 -18.17 -0.50
C GLY A 120 16.88 -17.08 0.40
N THR A 121 17.77 -16.31 1.01
CA THR A 121 17.42 -15.17 1.87
C THR A 121 16.73 -14.09 1.04
N VAL A 122 15.61 -13.57 1.52
CA VAL A 122 14.88 -12.50 0.82
C VAL A 122 15.77 -11.27 0.66
N LYS A 123 15.89 -10.80 -0.58
CA LYS A 123 16.54 -9.54 -0.97
C LYS A 123 15.61 -8.65 -1.78
N ARG A 124 14.62 -9.26 -2.44
CA ARG A 124 13.59 -8.59 -3.21
C ARG A 124 12.27 -9.34 -3.06
N PHE A 125 11.16 -8.60 -3.02
CA PHE A 125 9.82 -9.15 -3.05
C PHE A 125 8.88 -8.09 -3.64
N LEU A 126 8.10 -8.46 -4.67
CA LEU A 126 7.14 -7.56 -5.32
C LEU A 126 7.72 -6.22 -5.78
N GLY A 127 8.95 -6.23 -6.30
CA GLY A 127 9.66 -5.04 -6.78
C GLY A 127 10.28 -4.17 -5.67
N LEU A 128 10.09 -4.50 -4.40
CA LEU A 128 10.77 -3.87 -3.27
C LEU A 128 12.09 -4.56 -3.02
N ARG A 129 13.15 -3.80 -2.76
CA ARG A 129 14.39 -4.33 -2.19
C ARG A 129 14.25 -4.38 -0.68
N ILE A 130 14.81 -5.42 -0.07
CA ILE A 130 14.70 -5.67 1.37
C ILE A 130 16.10 -5.98 1.90
N SER A 131 16.56 -5.18 2.84
CA SER A 131 17.73 -5.47 3.68
C SER A 131 17.26 -5.77 5.11
N HIS A 132 17.99 -6.65 5.78
CA HIS A 132 17.77 -6.90 7.20
C HIS A 132 19.09 -7.09 7.93
N ASP A 133 19.17 -6.53 9.13
CA ASP A 133 20.22 -6.80 10.08
C ASP A 133 19.61 -7.46 11.32
N ARG A 134 19.90 -8.76 11.47
CA ARG A 134 19.37 -9.56 12.59
C ARG A 134 20.04 -9.24 13.91
N THR A 135 21.25 -8.65 13.90
CA THR A 135 21.99 -8.34 15.13
C THR A 135 21.36 -7.17 15.88
N ILE A 136 20.91 -6.16 15.13
CA ILE A 136 20.20 -4.98 15.65
C ILE A 136 18.69 -5.02 15.40
N ARG A 137 18.16 -6.14 14.90
CA ARG A 137 16.73 -6.36 14.60
C ARG A 137 16.12 -5.30 13.66
N ARG A 138 16.87 -4.88 12.65
CA ARG A 138 16.47 -3.84 11.69
C ARG A 138 16.04 -4.43 10.35
N ILE A 139 14.99 -3.87 9.75
CA ILE A 139 14.56 -4.13 8.38
C ILE A 139 14.50 -2.80 7.65
N GLU A 140 14.99 -2.75 6.42
CA GLU A 140 14.87 -1.58 5.56
C GLU A 140 14.36 -2.01 4.18
N ILE A 141 13.49 -1.20 3.59
CA ILE A 141 12.91 -1.44 2.26
C ILE A 141 13.00 -0.19 1.38
N ASP A 142 13.22 -0.39 0.09
CA ASP A 142 13.31 0.70 -0.89
C ASP A 142 12.91 0.27 -2.30
N GLN A 143 12.82 1.28 -3.18
CA GLN A 143 12.53 1.14 -4.62
C GLN A 143 13.55 1.87 -5.50
N GLU A 144 14.81 2.03 -5.07
CA GLU A 144 15.82 2.83 -5.78
C GLU A 144 15.93 2.45 -7.27
N GLU A 145 16.06 1.16 -7.55
CA GLU A 145 16.20 0.65 -8.93
C GLU A 145 14.95 0.91 -9.77
N TYR A 146 13.77 0.81 -9.16
CA TYR A 146 12.52 1.12 -9.83
C TYR A 146 12.43 2.62 -10.14
N ILE A 147 12.75 3.47 -9.15
CA ILE A 147 12.73 4.93 -9.29
C ILE A 147 13.71 5.37 -10.39
N GLN A 148 14.92 4.80 -10.39
CA GLN A 148 15.90 5.04 -11.45
C GLN A 148 15.34 4.65 -12.83
N SER A 149 14.69 3.49 -12.95
CA SER A 149 14.10 3.04 -14.22
C SER A 149 13.00 3.96 -14.74
N ILE A 150 12.18 4.54 -13.87
CA ILE A 150 11.11 5.45 -14.31
C ILE A 150 11.67 6.83 -14.67
N ILE A 151 12.71 7.29 -13.98
CA ILE A 151 13.41 8.54 -14.30
C ILE A 151 14.03 8.45 -15.70
N GLU A 152 14.68 7.33 -16.02
CA GLU A 152 15.23 7.07 -17.36
C GLU A 152 14.13 6.99 -18.41
N ARG A 153 13.07 6.21 -18.15
CA ARG A 153 11.97 6.02 -19.11
C ARG A 153 11.24 7.32 -19.49
N PHE A 154 11.24 8.32 -18.61
CA PHE A 154 10.60 9.61 -18.86
C PHE A 154 11.57 10.74 -19.23
N ASP A 155 12.81 10.39 -19.58
CA ASP A 155 13.87 11.30 -20.02
C ASP A 155 14.23 12.36 -18.95
N MET A 156 14.30 11.94 -17.69
CA MET A 156 14.55 12.82 -16.53
C MET A 156 15.91 12.54 -15.84
N ALA A 157 16.81 11.77 -16.44
CA ALA A 157 18.10 11.43 -15.83
C ALA A 157 18.95 12.65 -15.46
N ASP A 158 18.95 13.69 -16.30
CA ASP A 158 19.71 14.93 -16.11
C ASP A 158 18.91 16.02 -15.39
N CYS A 159 17.74 15.69 -14.83
CA CYS A 159 16.94 16.68 -14.13
C CYS A 159 17.62 17.14 -12.83
N LYS A 160 17.42 18.40 -12.46
CA LYS A 160 17.91 18.94 -11.19
C LYS A 160 17.02 18.42 -10.05
N PRO A 161 17.59 17.87 -8.98
CA PRO A 161 16.82 17.44 -7.81
C PRO A 161 15.95 18.56 -7.25
N ALA A 162 14.69 18.24 -6.97
CA ALA A 162 13.78 19.13 -6.26
C ALA A 162 13.73 18.77 -4.77
N HIS A 163 13.48 19.77 -3.92
CA HIS A 163 13.45 19.57 -2.46
C HIS A 163 12.06 19.18 -1.93
N THR A 164 10.99 19.50 -2.66
CA THR A 164 9.60 19.15 -2.28
C THR A 164 8.93 18.35 -3.40
N PRO A 165 7.88 17.55 -3.10
CA PRO A 165 7.13 16.80 -4.11
C PRO A 165 6.39 17.70 -5.11
N LEU A 166 5.95 18.88 -4.66
CA LEU A 166 5.37 19.94 -5.47
C LEU A 166 6.00 21.29 -5.09
N PRO A 167 6.15 22.23 -6.03
CA PRO A 167 6.70 23.54 -5.70
C PRO A 167 5.71 24.36 -4.85
N ALA A 168 6.25 25.29 -4.05
CA ALA A 168 5.42 26.20 -3.28
C ALA A 168 4.48 27.01 -4.21
N GLY A 169 3.21 27.11 -3.84
CA GLY A 169 2.21 27.80 -4.65
C GLY A 169 1.78 27.07 -5.93
N ALA A 170 2.08 25.76 -6.06
CA ALA A 170 1.57 24.95 -7.17
C ALA A 170 0.04 25.06 -7.29
N VAL A 171 -0.43 25.54 -8.43
CA VAL A 171 -1.86 25.63 -8.75
C VAL A 171 -2.23 24.49 -9.69
N LEU A 172 -3.06 23.58 -9.20
CA LEU A 172 -3.65 22.48 -9.95
C LEU A 172 -5.15 22.76 -10.07
N GLU A 173 -5.61 22.96 -11.30
CA GLU A 173 -7.00 23.26 -11.64
C GLU A 173 -7.34 22.53 -12.94
N SER A 174 -8.63 22.21 -13.13
CA SER A 174 -9.08 21.61 -14.39
C SER A 174 -8.68 22.48 -15.60
N SER A 175 -8.29 21.82 -16.70
CA SER A 175 -7.93 22.52 -17.93
C SER A 175 -9.08 23.40 -18.40
N LYS A 176 -8.79 24.68 -18.66
CA LYS A 176 -9.75 25.65 -19.23
C LYS A 176 -9.71 25.68 -20.77
N GLN A 177 -8.89 24.81 -21.38
CA GLN A 177 -8.84 24.69 -22.83
C GLN A 177 -10.14 24.07 -23.37
N PRO A 178 -10.64 24.55 -24.53
CA PRO A 178 -11.91 24.08 -25.09
C PRO A 178 -11.82 22.62 -25.58
N GLU A 179 -10.67 22.22 -26.11
CA GLU A 179 -10.45 20.86 -26.60
C GLU A 179 -9.82 19.98 -25.50
N PRO A 180 -10.23 18.71 -25.38
CA PRO A 180 -9.60 17.77 -24.49
C PRO A 180 -8.19 17.41 -24.96
N ALA A 181 -7.38 16.91 -24.03
CA ALA A 181 -6.08 16.33 -24.32
C ALA A 181 -6.18 15.23 -25.39
N SER A 182 -5.18 15.18 -26.28
CA SER A 182 -5.07 14.09 -27.25
C SER A 182 -4.90 12.74 -26.54
N ASP A 183 -5.37 11.66 -27.16
CA ASP A 183 -5.28 10.32 -26.60
C ASP A 183 -3.83 9.91 -26.30
N SER A 184 -2.87 10.28 -27.17
CA SER A 184 -1.45 9.98 -26.99
C SER A 184 -0.85 10.74 -25.80
N PHE A 185 -1.18 12.02 -25.62
CA PHE A 185 -0.74 12.79 -24.47
C PHE A 185 -1.34 12.25 -23.17
N ARG A 186 -2.64 11.93 -23.19
CA ARG A 186 -3.35 11.32 -22.06
C ARG A 186 -2.72 9.99 -21.65
N GLN A 187 -2.41 9.11 -22.60
CA GLN A 187 -1.75 7.83 -22.32
C GLN A 187 -0.36 8.02 -21.69
N ARG A 188 0.45 8.97 -22.19
CA ARG A 188 1.77 9.26 -21.63
C ARG A 188 1.67 9.80 -20.20
N TYR A 189 0.72 10.70 -19.95
CA TYR A 189 0.42 11.22 -18.61
C TYR A 189 0.00 10.10 -17.64
N GLN A 190 -0.98 9.28 -18.04
CA GLN A 190 -1.48 8.15 -17.23
C GLN A 190 -0.37 7.14 -16.93
N SER A 191 0.52 6.87 -17.89
CA SER A 191 1.68 6.01 -17.69
C SER A 191 2.63 6.57 -16.62
N LEU A 192 2.90 7.88 -16.63
CA LEU A 192 3.72 8.53 -15.61
C LEU A 192 3.04 8.47 -14.24
N ILE A 193 1.77 8.87 -14.15
CA ILE A 193 1.02 8.84 -12.89
C ILE A 193 0.95 7.43 -12.31
N GLY A 194 0.64 6.41 -13.12
CA GLY A 194 0.60 5.02 -12.65
C GLY A 194 1.95 4.54 -12.11
N SER A 195 3.04 5.07 -12.63
CA SER A 195 4.39 4.73 -12.19
C SER A 195 4.78 5.44 -10.89
N LEU A 196 4.41 6.72 -10.77
CA LEU A 196 4.57 7.46 -9.52
C LEU A 196 3.71 6.87 -8.40
N LEU A 197 2.48 6.41 -8.72
CA LEU A 197 1.60 5.74 -7.75
C LEU A 197 2.22 4.46 -7.20
N TYR A 198 2.95 3.70 -8.01
CA TYR A 198 3.62 2.48 -7.54
C TYR A 198 4.81 2.79 -6.61
N ALA A 199 5.54 3.88 -6.84
CA ALA A 199 6.55 4.36 -5.89
C ALA A 199 5.91 4.89 -4.59
N ALA A 200 4.83 5.66 -4.73
CA ALA A 200 4.07 6.23 -3.61
C ALA A 200 3.47 5.15 -2.71
N LEU A 201 2.96 4.06 -3.29
CA LEU A 201 2.37 2.93 -2.59
C LEU A 201 3.42 2.03 -1.93
N GLY A 202 4.61 1.92 -2.53
CA GLY A 202 5.63 0.99 -2.07
C GLY A 202 6.45 1.55 -0.91
N THR A 203 7.12 2.68 -1.12
CA THR A 203 8.16 3.18 -0.18
C THR A 203 8.24 4.70 -0.04
N HIS A 204 7.51 5.47 -0.86
CA HIS A 204 7.54 6.94 -0.84
C HIS A 204 6.22 7.56 -0.39
N PRO A 205 5.84 7.46 0.90
CA PRO A 205 4.67 8.17 1.42
C PRO A 205 4.79 9.69 1.23
N ASP A 206 6.01 10.22 1.11
CA ASP A 206 6.31 11.64 0.95
C ASP A 206 5.82 12.23 -0.38
N ILE A 207 5.54 11.41 -1.40
CA ILE A 207 4.95 11.88 -2.66
C ILE A 207 3.45 11.60 -2.77
N ASP A 208 2.84 10.89 -1.81
CA ASP A 208 1.49 10.34 -1.95
C ASP A 208 0.44 11.43 -2.21
N PHE A 209 0.49 12.54 -1.48
CA PHE A 209 -0.37 13.70 -1.71
C PHE A 209 -0.24 14.27 -3.13
N ALA A 210 0.99 14.53 -3.56
CA ALA A 210 1.27 15.14 -4.85
C ALA A 210 0.75 14.28 -6.01
N VAL A 211 1.01 12.98 -5.96
CA VAL A 211 0.62 12.03 -7.00
C VAL A 211 -0.89 11.83 -7.02
N ASN A 212 -1.53 11.68 -5.85
CA ASN A 212 -2.99 11.56 -5.77
C ASN A 212 -3.68 12.82 -6.31
N LYS A 213 -3.19 14.02 -5.97
CA LYS A 213 -3.74 15.27 -6.50
C LYS A 213 -3.61 15.37 -8.02
N LEU A 214 -2.46 14.97 -8.58
CA LEU A 214 -2.24 14.92 -10.03
C LEU A 214 -3.10 13.86 -10.73
N SER A 215 -3.37 12.73 -10.09
CA SER A 215 -4.16 11.63 -10.66
C SER A 215 -5.60 12.04 -11.00
N LYS A 216 -6.14 13.07 -10.32
CA LYS A 216 -7.45 13.66 -10.60
C LYS A 216 -7.62 14.02 -12.08
N TYR A 217 -6.54 14.43 -12.73
CA TYR A 217 -6.55 14.94 -14.10
C TYR A 217 -6.28 13.86 -15.16
N ASN A 218 -6.29 12.58 -14.81
CA ASN A 218 -6.02 11.47 -15.74
C ASN A 218 -6.93 11.43 -16.98
N LEU A 219 -8.15 11.95 -16.90
CA LEU A 219 -9.08 11.97 -18.03
C LEU A 219 -8.78 13.09 -19.03
N ASN A 220 -8.32 14.25 -18.53
CA ASN A 220 -8.04 15.43 -19.35
C ASN A 220 -6.86 16.23 -18.77
N PRO A 221 -5.62 15.72 -18.89
CA PRO A 221 -4.44 16.39 -18.36
C PRO A 221 -4.07 17.62 -19.21
N SER A 222 -3.45 18.62 -18.59
CA SER A 222 -2.88 19.78 -19.27
C SER A 222 -1.35 19.72 -19.26
N GLU A 223 -0.69 20.57 -20.02
CA GLU A 223 0.77 20.72 -19.95
C GLU A 223 1.26 21.15 -18.56
N VAL A 224 0.45 21.89 -17.81
CA VAL A 224 0.74 22.25 -16.41
C VAL A 224 0.76 21.00 -15.53
N HIS A 225 -0.20 20.09 -15.71
CA HIS A 225 -0.24 18.82 -14.98
C HIS A 225 0.96 17.94 -15.33
N TRP A 226 1.32 17.87 -16.62
CA TRP A 226 2.50 17.14 -17.08
C TRP A 226 3.80 17.69 -16.49
N HIS A 227 3.92 19.02 -16.44
CA HIS A 227 5.06 19.69 -15.81
C HIS A 227 5.19 19.32 -14.34
N TYR A 228 4.11 19.38 -13.55
CA TYR A 228 4.15 18.99 -12.14
C TYR A 228 4.37 17.49 -11.93
N ALA A 229 3.83 16.63 -12.79
CA ALA A 229 4.14 15.19 -12.74
C ALA A 229 5.63 14.92 -12.98
N LYS A 230 6.27 15.65 -13.90
CA LYS A 230 7.74 15.62 -14.07
C LYS A 230 8.48 16.23 -12.89
N TYR A 231 7.93 17.25 -12.24
CA TYR A 231 8.52 17.83 -11.03
C TYR A 231 8.62 16.80 -9.89
N VAL A 232 7.64 15.90 -9.75
CA VAL A 232 7.74 14.76 -8.80
C VAL A 232 8.91 13.84 -9.16
N LEU A 233 9.21 13.62 -10.44
CA LEU A 233 10.43 12.89 -10.83
C LEU A 233 11.71 13.64 -10.45
N CYS A 234 11.73 14.96 -10.55
CA CYS A 234 12.87 15.77 -10.06
C CYS A 234 13.06 15.58 -8.55
N TYR A 235 11.98 15.50 -7.78
CA TYR A 235 12.05 15.21 -6.35
C TYR A 235 12.61 13.81 -6.11
N LEU A 236 12.05 12.80 -6.76
CA LEU A 236 12.51 11.42 -6.67
C LEU A 236 13.98 11.24 -7.10
N GLN A 237 14.47 12.03 -8.05
CA GLN A 237 15.88 12.02 -8.44
C GLN A 237 16.82 12.35 -7.26
N GLY A 238 16.39 13.22 -6.35
CA GLY A 238 17.13 13.57 -5.13
C GLY A 238 16.88 12.65 -3.94
N THR A 239 15.95 11.70 -4.05
CA THR A 239 15.44 10.92 -2.90
C THR A 239 15.33 9.43 -3.19
N LYS A 240 15.79 8.98 -4.36
CA LYS A 240 15.69 7.58 -4.80
C LYS A 240 16.42 6.59 -3.90
N GLN A 241 17.40 7.06 -3.12
CA GLN A 241 18.15 6.25 -2.16
C GLN A 241 17.50 6.18 -0.77
N LEU A 242 16.33 6.80 -0.56
CA LEU A 242 15.68 6.72 0.73
C LEU A 242 15.11 5.31 0.96
N HIS A 243 15.14 4.87 2.22
CA HIS A 243 14.62 3.59 2.67
C HIS A 243 13.60 3.81 3.78
N LEU A 244 12.49 3.06 3.76
CA LEU A 244 11.67 2.90 4.96
C LEU A 244 12.40 1.96 5.91
N ARG A 245 12.72 2.45 7.11
CA ARG A 245 13.42 1.72 8.17
C ARG A 245 12.45 1.31 9.27
N TYR A 246 12.55 0.06 9.69
CA TYR A 246 11.84 -0.51 10.82
C TYR A 246 12.85 -0.99 11.87
N ASP A 247 12.75 -0.44 13.08
CA ASP A 247 13.58 -0.79 14.23
C ASP A 247 12.85 -1.76 15.17
N GLY A 248 13.01 -3.06 14.90
CA GLY A 248 12.39 -4.09 15.72
C GLY A 248 12.96 -4.19 17.15
N ALA A 249 14.02 -3.44 17.49
CA ALA A 249 14.54 -3.36 18.85
C ALA A 249 13.83 -2.29 19.70
N SER A 250 13.22 -1.27 19.07
CA SER A 250 12.49 -0.23 19.81
C SER A 250 11.26 -0.80 20.52
N ASN A 251 10.68 -1.87 19.96
CA ASN A 251 9.43 -2.48 20.42
C ASN A 251 8.27 -1.46 20.43
N ASP A 252 8.36 -0.45 19.58
CA ASP A 252 7.29 0.50 19.34
C ASP A 252 6.16 -0.22 18.60
N GLY A 253 4.98 -0.22 19.22
CA GLY A 253 3.79 -0.81 18.65
C GLY A 253 3.18 0.03 17.54
N LEU A 254 1.94 -0.29 17.19
CA LEU A 254 1.17 0.45 16.19
C LEU A 254 0.84 1.86 16.70
N LEU A 255 1.19 2.88 15.90
CA LEU A 255 0.86 4.29 16.14
C LEU A 255 0.17 4.84 14.89
N SER A 256 -0.83 5.70 15.06
CA SER A 256 -1.56 6.28 13.93
C SER A 256 -1.73 7.79 14.05
N TYR A 257 -1.68 8.47 12.92
CA TYR A 257 -1.90 9.91 12.76
C TYR A 257 -2.99 10.12 11.73
N SER A 258 -3.87 11.09 11.98
CA SER A 258 -4.95 11.43 11.06
C SER A 258 -5.10 12.94 10.96
N ASP A 259 -5.27 13.41 9.74
CA ASP A 259 -5.52 14.81 9.43
C ASP A 259 -6.51 14.93 8.25
N SER A 260 -7.09 16.12 8.08
CA SER A 260 -7.83 16.48 6.89
C SER A 260 -7.62 17.95 6.56
N ASP A 261 -7.46 18.27 5.28
CA ASP A 261 -7.64 19.65 4.85
C ASP A 261 -9.12 20.07 4.95
N TRP A 262 -9.41 21.36 4.77
CA TRP A 262 -10.78 21.85 4.67
C TRP A 262 -11.03 22.60 3.38
N ALA A 263 -11.76 21.96 2.46
CA ALA A 263 -12.28 22.55 1.22
C ALA A 263 -11.21 23.25 0.34
N GLU A 264 -9.96 22.77 0.36
CA GLU A 264 -8.86 23.37 -0.42
C GLU A 264 -8.93 23.04 -1.92
N ASP A 265 -9.69 22.01 -2.32
CA ASP A 265 -9.88 21.66 -3.72
C ASP A 265 -10.69 22.74 -4.45
N ARG A 266 -10.05 23.42 -5.40
CA ARG A 266 -10.65 24.53 -6.14
C ARG A 266 -11.71 24.12 -7.16
N ASP A 267 -11.72 22.86 -7.62
CA ASP A 267 -12.69 22.42 -8.61
C ASP A 267 -14.03 22.01 -7.94
N ASP A 268 -13.98 21.44 -6.73
CA ASP A 268 -15.16 20.82 -6.12
C ASP A 268 -15.28 20.95 -4.60
N CYS A 269 -14.36 21.65 -3.94
CA CYS A 269 -14.38 21.97 -2.51
C CYS A 269 -14.45 20.74 -1.59
N LYS A 270 -14.11 19.53 -2.09
CA LYS A 270 -14.02 18.35 -1.24
C LYS A 270 -12.67 18.30 -0.56
N SER A 271 -12.70 17.94 0.72
CA SER A 271 -11.50 17.79 1.52
C SER A 271 -10.67 16.57 1.13
N ILE A 272 -9.40 16.57 1.51
CA ILE A 272 -8.45 15.47 1.44
C ILE A 272 -8.19 14.96 2.85
N THR A 273 -8.47 13.68 3.06
CA THR A 273 -8.13 12.93 4.27
C THR A 273 -6.73 12.36 4.12
N GLY A 274 -5.89 12.63 5.12
CA GLY A 274 -4.56 12.07 5.29
C GLY A 274 -4.53 11.16 6.51
N PHE A 275 -3.94 9.98 6.37
CA PHE A 275 -3.58 9.17 7.54
C PHE A 275 -2.28 8.44 7.31
N ILE A 276 -1.59 8.14 8.40
CA ILE A 276 -0.38 7.33 8.40
C ILE A 276 -0.28 6.46 9.65
N PHE A 277 0.17 5.23 9.45
CA PHE A 277 0.36 4.21 10.46
C PHE A 277 1.83 3.84 10.53
N LEU A 278 2.39 3.93 11.72
CA LEU A 278 3.76 3.57 12.01
C LEU A 278 3.80 2.29 12.85
N MET A 279 4.84 1.50 12.63
CA MET A 279 5.19 0.35 13.47
C MET A 279 6.70 0.24 13.49
N ALA A 280 7.30 0.02 14.67
CA ALA A 280 8.75 -0.03 14.81
C ALA A 280 9.45 1.22 14.21
N GLY A 281 8.85 2.41 14.37
CA GLY A 281 9.38 3.69 13.87
C GLY A 281 9.26 3.93 12.36
N GLY A 282 8.77 2.98 11.57
CA GLY A 282 8.61 3.12 10.12
C GLY A 282 7.14 3.07 9.68
N ALA A 283 6.81 3.75 8.58
CA ALA A 283 5.46 3.69 8.00
C ALA A 283 5.13 2.32 7.41
N ILE A 284 3.94 1.81 7.74
CA ILE A 284 3.42 0.52 7.23
C ILE A 284 2.11 0.67 6.44
N SER A 285 1.40 1.79 6.60
CA SER A 285 0.18 2.10 5.86
C SER A 285 -0.04 3.60 5.86
N TRP A 286 -0.41 4.17 4.72
CA TRP A 286 -0.71 5.59 4.58
C TRP A 286 -1.72 5.80 3.45
N ALA A 287 -2.36 6.97 3.46
CA ALA A 287 -3.16 7.42 2.34
C ALA A 287 -3.36 8.95 2.35
N SER A 288 -3.35 9.54 1.16
CA SER A 288 -3.90 10.84 0.82
C SER A 288 -5.12 10.64 -0.07
N ARG A 289 -6.32 10.79 0.48
CA ARG A 289 -7.58 10.48 -0.22
C ARG A 289 -8.58 11.62 -0.18
N ARG A 290 -9.09 11.99 -1.36
CA ARG A 290 -10.23 12.90 -1.48
C ARG A 290 -11.51 12.30 -0.84
N GLN A 291 -12.14 13.07 0.04
CA GLN A 291 -13.41 12.74 0.67
C GLN A 291 -14.51 12.64 -0.38
N GLN A 292 -15.42 11.68 -0.19
CA GLN A 292 -16.52 11.46 -1.14
C GLN A 292 -17.58 12.57 -1.09
N THR A 293 -17.78 13.17 0.09
CA THR A 293 -18.77 14.21 0.37
C THR A 293 -18.09 15.50 0.81
N ILE A 294 -18.71 16.64 0.52
CA ILE A 294 -18.25 17.96 1.01
C ILE A 294 -18.47 18.01 2.53
N SER A 295 -17.52 18.60 3.24
CA SER A 295 -17.58 18.81 4.69
C SER A 295 -17.93 20.26 4.99
N LEU A 296 -18.89 20.49 5.88
CA LEU A 296 -19.43 21.82 6.18
C LEU A 296 -18.60 22.58 7.22
N SER A 297 -17.62 21.92 7.83
CA SER A 297 -16.66 22.50 8.78
C SER A 297 -15.35 21.71 8.77
N SER A 298 -14.26 22.31 9.27
CA SER A 298 -12.98 21.60 9.47
C SER A 298 -13.14 20.42 10.42
N THR A 299 -13.85 20.61 11.54
CA THR A 299 -14.16 19.53 12.50
C THR A 299 -14.88 18.35 11.84
N GLU A 300 -15.81 18.59 10.93
CA GLU A 300 -16.45 17.49 10.18
C GLU A 300 -15.45 16.75 9.28
N ALA A 301 -14.59 17.48 8.57
CA ALA A 301 -13.62 16.90 7.64
C ALA A 301 -12.61 16.01 8.37
N GLU A 302 -12.04 16.51 9.46
CA GLU A 302 -11.11 15.75 10.31
C GLU A 302 -11.80 14.59 11.03
N TYR A 303 -13.06 14.76 11.48
CA TYR A 303 -13.78 13.64 12.10
C TYR A 303 -14.06 12.52 11.09
N LYS A 304 -14.31 12.88 9.82
CA LYS A 304 -14.39 11.89 8.73
C LYS A 304 -13.05 11.17 8.55
N ALA A 305 -11.93 11.89 8.60
CA ALA A 305 -10.59 11.30 8.55
C ALA A 305 -10.34 10.36 9.74
N ALA A 306 -10.58 10.82 10.96
CA ALA A 306 -10.43 10.02 12.18
C ALA A 306 -11.29 8.75 12.15
N SER A 307 -12.51 8.82 11.61
CA SER A 307 -13.36 7.66 11.44
C SER A 307 -12.79 6.64 10.46
N ASP A 308 -12.17 7.08 9.37
CA ASP A 308 -11.55 6.20 8.39
C ASP A 308 -10.26 5.59 8.98
N THR A 309 -9.45 6.39 9.69
CA THR A 309 -8.28 5.94 10.45
C THR A 309 -8.66 4.89 11.49
N CYS A 310 -9.71 5.11 12.29
CA CYS A 310 -10.20 4.16 13.29
C CYS A 310 -10.57 2.80 12.68
N ARG A 311 -11.20 2.79 11.50
CA ARG A 311 -11.50 1.54 10.78
C ARG A 311 -10.24 0.80 10.35
N GLN A 312 -9.24 1.55 9.87
CA GLN A 312 -7.96 0.98 9.47
C GLN A 312 -7.16 0.46 10.69
N ILE A 313 -7.24 1.13 11.84
CA ILE A 313 -6.72 0.61 13.13
C ILE A 313 -7.32 -0.77 13.42
N LEU A 314 -8.65 -0.92 13.37
CA LEU A 314 -9.27 -2.21 13.68
C LEU A 314 -8.84 -3.32 12.73
N TRP A 315 -8.72 -3.01 11.44
CA TRP A 315 -8.22 -3.96 10.46
C TRP A 315 -6.77 -4.37 10.76
N LEU A 316 -5.88 -3.40 11.03
CA LEU A 316 -4.48 -3.67 11.37
C LEU A 316 -4.34 -4.46 12.68
N ARG A 317 -5.18 -4.19 13.69
CA ARG A 317 -5.21 -4.96 14.94
C ARG A 317 -5.65 -6.40 14.70
N THR A 318 -6.72 -6.59 13.93
CA THR A 318 -7.21 -7.93 13.58
C THR A 318 -6.15 -8.71 12.81
N PHE A 319 -5.48 -8.06 11.85
CA PHE A 319 -4.39 -8.67 11.10
C PHE A 319 -3.19 -8.99 12.00
N GLY A 320 -2.79 -8.07 12.88
CA GLY A 320 -1.74 -8.29 13.87
C GLY A 320 -2.01 -9.47 14.79
N ASP A 321 -3.23 -9.58 15.34
CA ASP A 321 -3.67 -10.70 16.17
C ASP A 321 -3.57 -12.04 15.41
N GLU A 322 -3.97 -12.07 14.12
CA GLU A 322 -3.85 -13.26 13.27
C GLU A 322 -2.37 -13.69 13.04
N LEU A 323 -1.45 -12.72 13.03
CA LEU A 323 0.00 -12.96 12.96
C LEU A 323 0.64 -13.28 14.32
N GLY A 324 -0.14 -13.17 15.41
CA GLY A 324 0.27 -13.45 16.78
C GLY A 324 0.97 -12.30 17.49
N ASP A 325 0.77 -11.08 17.02
CA ASP A 325 1.18 -9.88 17.73
C ASP A 325 0.22 -9.59 18.90
N ASP A 326 0.70 -8.94 19.96
CA ASP A 326 -0.12 -8.62 21.13
C ASP A 326 -0.83 -7.28 20.95
N MET A 327 -2.07 -7.32 20.45
CA MET A 327 -2.91 -6.13 20.34
C MET A 327 -3.79 -5.90 21.58
N SER A 328 -3.43 -6.41 22.76
CA SER A 328 -4.23 -6.20 23.98
C SER A 328 -4.35 -4.72 24.39
N ARG A 329 -3.33 -3.91 24.07
CA ARG A 329 -3.32 -2.47 24.38
C ARG A 329 -4.09 -1.68 23.33
N PRO A 330 -4.77 -0.58 23.72
CA PRO A 330 -5.36 0.34 22.76
C PRO A 330 -4.32 0.89 21.79
N THR A 331 -4.68 1.04 20.52
CA THR A 331 -3.81 1.69 19.53
C THR A 331 -3.97 3.22 19.62
N PRO A 332 -2.87 3.99 19.78
CA PRO A 332 -2.91 5.44 19.75
C PRO A 332 -3.34 6.01 18.39
N MET A 333 -4.30 6.93 18.42
CA MET A 333 -4.76 7.74 17.29
C MET A 333 -4.52 9.22 17.59
N CYS A 334 -3.51 9.79 16.92
CA CYS A 334 -3.07 11.16 17.08
C CYS A 334 -3.86 12.11 16.17
N LEU A 335 -4.56 13.07 16.79
CA LEU A 335 -5.35 14.10 16.13
C LEU A 335 -4.86 15.48 16.59
N ASP A 336 -4.99 16.51 15.74
CA ASP A 336 -4.57 17.88 16.05
C ASP A 336 -5.74 18.85 16.34
N ASN A 337 -6.98 18.37 16.22
CA ASN A 337 -8.16 19.18 16.49
C ASN A 337 -8.90 18.78 17.77
N GLN A 338 -8.94 19.72 18.70
CA GLN A 338 -9.61 19.55 19.99
C GLN A 338 -11.12 19.29 19.87
N GLY A 339 -11.79 19.84 18.85
CA GLY A 339 -13.20 19.58 18.57
C GLY A 339 -13.45 18.13 18.15
N SER A 340 -12.62 17.59 17.27
CA SER A 340 -12.68 16.19 16.84
C SER A 340 -12.41 15.23 18.02
N ILE A 341 -11.43 15.56 18.87
CA ILE A 341 -11.16 14.82 20.12
C ILE A 341 -12.34 14.91 21.08
N PHE A 342 -12.88 16.11 21.31
CA PHE A 342 -14.01 16.34 22.20
C PHE A 342 -15.23 15.51 21.79
N LEU A 343 -15.56 15.48 20.49
CA LEU A 343 -16.66 14.67 19.94
C LEU A 343 -16.39 13.16 20.00
N GLY A 344 -15.12 12.75 19.92
CA GLY A 344 -14.70 11.35 20.06
C GLY A 344 -14.81 10.82 21.49
N VAL A 345 -14.79 11.69 22.50
CA VAL A 345 -14.78 11.31 23.92
C VAL A 345 -16.11 11.62 24.63
N ASN A 346 -16.84 12.66 24.21
CA ASN A 346 -18.03 13.12 24.90
C ASN A 346 -19.33 12.79 24.15
N PRO A 347 -20.42 12.46 24.86
CA PRO A 347 -21.70 12.11 24.24
C PRO A 347 -22.53 13.31 23.73
N VAL A 348 -21.95 14.50 23.67
CA VAL A 348 -22.67 15.74 23.30
C VAL A 348 -22.79 15.84 21.78
N VAL A 349 -24.02 15.74 21.26
CA VAL A 349 -24.33 15.94 19.83
C VAL A 349 -24.63 17.42 19.59
N ASP A 350 -23.74 18.13 18.89
CA ASP A 350 -24.00 19.48 18.40
C ASP A 350 -24.97 19.44 17.20
N ARG A 351 -25.76 20.49 17.02
CA ARG A 351 -26.68 20.67 15.88
C ARG A 351 -25.93 20.63 14.54
N ARG A 352 -24.63 20.97 14.52
CA ARG A 352 -23.75 20.98 13.34
C ARG A 352 -23.22 19.60 12.91
N THR A 353 -23.34 18.56 13.74
CA THR A 353 -22.74 17.23 13.47
C THR A 353 -23.75 16.09 13.33
N LYS A 354 -25.05 16.39 13.36
CA LYS A 354 -26.12 15.37 13.32
C LYS A 354 -26.06 14.43 12.12
N HIS A 355 -25.53 14.89 10.99
CA HIS A 355 -25.41 14.08 9.77
C HIS A 355 -24.24 13.08 9.79
N ILE A 356 -23.37 13.14 10.80
CA ILE A 356 -22.24 12.22 10.98
C ILE A 356 -22.35 11.38 12.27
N ASP A 357 -23.53 11.34 12.90
CA ASP A 357 -23.80 10.64 14.18
C ASP A 357 -23.33 9.18 14.17
N VAL A 358 -23.47 8.45 13.06
CA VAL A 358 -23.01 7.04 12.97
C VAL A 358 -21.49 6.94 13.14
N ARG A 359 -20.73 7.87 12.53
CA ARG A 359 -19.27 7.92 12.72
C ARG A 359 -18.94 8.28 14.16
N HIS A 360 -19.73 9.17 14.77
CA HIS A 360 -19.56 9.57 16.16
C HIS A 360 -19.70 8.40 17.12
N HIS A 361 -20.74 7.60 16.93
CA HIS A 361 -20.98 6.41 17.74
C HIS A 361 -19.88 5.37 17.53
N TYR A 362 -19.42 5.17 16.30
CA TYR A 362 -18.39 4.19 15.99
C TYR A 362 -17.06 4.44 16.70
N ILE A 363 -16.50 5.66 16.61
CA ILE A 363 -15.21 5.96 17.25
C ILE A 363 -15.33 5.83 18.78
N ARG A 364 -16.40 6.37 19.37
CA ARG A 364 -16.68 6.25 20.81
C ARG A 364 -16.75 4.80 21.26
N GLU A 365 -17.50 3.97 20.53
CA GLU A 365 -17.61 2.54 20.83
C GLU A 365 -16.23 1.87 20.83
N GLN A 366 -15.35 2.17 19.87
CA GLN A 366 -14.01 1.57 19.84
C GLN A 366 -13.10 2.05 20.97
N ILE A 367 -13.29 3.28 21.45
CA ILE A 367 -12.60 3.81 22.64
C ILE A 367 -13.12 3.12 23.91
N GLU A 368 -14.44 3.01 24.06
CA GLU A 368 -15.08 2.31 25.19
C GLU A 368 -14.70 0.82 25.26
N LEU A 369 -14.53 0.17 24.10
CA LEU A 369 -14.01 -1.19 23.99
C LEU A 369 -12.50 -1.32 24.22
N GLY A 370 -11.78 -0.22 24.46
CA GLY A 370 -10.34 -0.21 24.69
C GLY A 370 -9.49 -0.59 23.48
N LYS A 371 -10.03 -0.47 22.26
CA LYS A 371 -9.29 -0.79 21.03
C LYS A 371 -8.49 0.39 20.50
N VAL A 372 -8.97 1.60 20.76
CA VAL A 372 -8.38 2.86 20.27
C VAL A 372 -8.27 3.83 21.44
N GLU A 373 -7.17 4.58 21.50
CA GLU A 373 -6.98 5.68 22.44
C GLU A 373 -6.62 6.94 21.65
N VAL A 374 -7.29 8.05 21.94
CA VAL A 374 -7.12 9.30 21.18
C VAL A 374 -6.16 10.23 21.91
N PHE A 375 -5.17 10.74 21.18
CA PHE A 375 -4.18 11.69 21.69
C PHE A 375 -4.22 12.99 20.90
N PHE A 376 -4.04 14.11 21.60
CA PHE A 376 -3.78 15.39 20.97
C PHE A 376 -2.30 15.49 20.59
N VAL A 377 -2.02 15.89 19.36
CA VAL A 377 -0.68 16.28 18.90
C VAL A 377 -0.73 17.70 18.36
N ALA A 378 0.36 18.45 18.52
CA ALA A 378 0.45 19.78 17.91
C ALA A 378 0.51 19.63 16.37
N THR A 379 -0.04 20.59 15.63
CA THR A 379 -0.02 20.59 14.16
C THR A 379 1.40 20.47 13.58
N GLU A 380 2.42 20.96 14.29
CA GLU A 380 3.82 20.84 13.86
C GLU A 380 4.42 19.43 14.01
N ASP A 381 3.79 18.58 14.82
CA ASP A 381 4.14 17.18 15.05
C ASP A 381 3.16 16.22 14.34
N GLN A 382 2.20 16.75 13.58
CA GLN A 382 1.17 15.99 12.89
C GLN A 382 1.74 15.38 11.61
N LEU A 383 2.09 14.09 11.66
CA LEU A 383 2.66 13.39 10.51
C LEU A 383 1.65 13.17 9.37
N ALA A 384 0.35 13.33 9.59
CA ALA A 384 -0.63 13.25 8.51
C ALA A 384 -0.77 14.54 7.68
N ASP A 385 -0.25 15.68 8.16
CA ASP A 385 -0.40 17.00 7.50
C ASP A 385 0.18 17.05 6.07
N PRO A 386 1.37 16.48 5.78
CA PRO A 386 1.90 16.43 4.41
C PRO A 386 1.11 15.54 3.46
N LEU A 387 0.20 14.72 3.99
CA LEU A 387 -0.71 13.89 3.19
C LEU A 387 -2.01 14.62 2.84
N THR A 388 -2.29 15.78 3.43
CA THR A 388 -3.51 16.56 3.19
C THR A 388 -3.26 17.78 2.32
N LYS A 389 -2.05 18.34 2.36
CA LYS A 389 -1.72 19.57 1.64
C LYS A 389 -0.28 19.64 1.16
N ASN A 390 0.00 20.64 0.32
CA ASN A 390 1.37 20.91 -0.13
C ASN A 390 2.12 21.69 0.96
N VAL A 391 3.25 21.17 1.41
CA VAL A 391 4.01 21.68 2.56
C VAL A 391 5.42 22.16 2.18
N PRO A 392 6.01 23.11 2.93
CA PRO A 392 7.38 23.55 2.71
C PRO A 392 8.40 22.45 3.01
N PHE A 393 9.61 22.60 2.48
CA PHE A 393 10.69 21.62 2.60
C PHE A 393 11.00 21.21 4.05
N SER A 394 11.02 22.16 4.99
CA SER A 394 11.29 21.87 6.40
C SER A 394 10.27 20.90 7.02
N ILE A 395 9.03 20.91 6.54
CA ILE A 395 7.99 19.96 6.97
C ILE A 395 8.15 18.62 6.24
N VAL A 396 8.52 18.63 4.95
CA VAL A 396 8.85 17.40 4.21
C VAL A 396 9.99 16.64 4.88
N GLU A 397 11.06 17.32 5.32
CA GLU A 397 12.18 16.69 6.03
C GLU A 397 11.72 16.03 7.33
N ARG A 398 10.98 16.78 8.18
CA ARG A 398 10.43 16.24 9.43
C ARG A 398 9.49 15.07 9.20
N PHE A 399 8.68 15.14 8.15
CA PHE A 399 7.79 14.05 7.77
C PHE A 399 8.57 12.79 7.45
N ARG A 400 9.60 12.89 6.58
CA ARG A 400 10.45 11.75 6.23
C ARG A 400 11.08 11.11 7.45
N ASP A 401 11.66 11.94 8.33
CA ASP A 401 12.27 11.46 9.57
C ASP A 401 11.22 10.76 10.47
N GLY A 402 10.04 11.37 10.63
CA GLY A 402 8.96 10.84 11.47
C GLY A 402 8.31 9.57 10.94
N VAL A 403 8.36 9.32 9.62
CA VAL A 403 7.81 8.11 8.99
C VAL A 403 8.87 7.03 8.76
N GLY A 404 10.09 7.26 9.24
CA GLY A 404 11.23 6.35 9.09
C GLY A 404 11.77 6.26 7.67
N LEU A 405 11.53 7.26 6.81
CA LEU A 405 12.07 7.35 5.46
C LEU A 405 13.44 8.04 5.49
N VAL A 406 14.50 7.23 5.54
CA VAL A 406 15.87 7.67 5.87
C VAL A 406 16.84 7.47 4.72
N ASP A 407 17.86 8.33 4.63
CA ASP A 407 19.01 8.13 3.76
C ASP A 407 20.05 7.26 4.47
N LEU A 408 20.47 6.16 3.85
CA LEU A 408 21.49 5.26 4.40
C LEU A 408 22.92 5.64 3.98
N THR A 409 23.06 6.60 3.08
CA THR A 409 24.34 7.03 2.51
C THR A 409 24.92 8.28 3.19
N ALA A 410 24.17 8.88 4.12
CA ALA A 410 24.52 10.10 4.85
C ALA A 410 25.49 9.87 6.02
#